data_AF-A0A8T3LID8-F1
#
_entry.id   AF-A0A8T3LID8-F1
#
_cell.length_a   1.000
_cell.length_b   1.000
_cell.length_c   1.000
_cell.angle_alpha   90.00
_cell.angle_beta   90.00
_cell.angle_gamma   90.00
#
_symmetry.space_group_name_H-M   'P 1'
#
loop_
_entity.id
_entity.type
_entity.pdbx_description
1 polymer ?
#
loop_
_entity_poly.entity_id
_entity_poly.type
_entity_poly.pdbx_seq_one_letter_code
_entity_poly.pdbx_strand_id
1 'polypeptide(L)'
;YKDHLKTYKKRPIYWLFSSGKQKAFECLVYLHRYNEGTLSRMRTEYVTPLLGKYDAYAEQLEKQIETADSTSEANRFKKELDALTKKQVELREFDDKLKHYADMRISLDLDDGVKVNYGKFGDLLADVKAITGSAPEVN
;
A
#
# COMPACT_ATOMS: atom_id res chain seq x y z
N TYR A 1 3.71 9.95 9.37
CA TYR A 1 2.36 9.54 9.82
C TYR A 1 2.16 9.64 11.32
N LYS A 2 3.13 9.22 12.16
CA LYS A 2 3.03 9.32 13.63
C LYS A 2 2.64 10.72 14.14
N ASP A 3 3.28 11.77 13.64
CA ASP A 3 2.97 13.15 14.05
C ASP A 3 1.55 13.56 13.64
N HIS A 4 1.11 13.15 12.45
CA HIS A 4 -0.26 13.38 11.99
C HIS A 4 -1.28 12.70 12.91
N LEU A 5 -1.06 11.44 13.30
CA LEU A 5 -1.93 10.77 14.27
C LEU A 5 -1.94 11.48 15.63
N LYS A 6 -0.79 12.00 16.09
CA LYS A 6 -0.70 12.76 17.35
C LYS A 6 -1.47 14.07 17.26
N THR A 7 -1.25 14.86 16.22
CA THR A 7 -1.91 16.15 15.98
C THR A 7 -3.43 16.00 15.96
N TYR A 8 -3.93 14.97 15.27
CA TYR A 8 -5.37 14.71 15.16
C TYR A 8 -5.92 13.77 16.24
N LYS A 9 -5.17 13.51 17.33
CA LYS A 9 -5.61 12.69 18.47
C LYS A 9 -6.22 11.35 18.03
N LYS A 10 -5.54 10.63 17.12
CA LYS A 10 -5.97 9.36 16.50
C LYS A 10 -7.28 9.44 15.70
N ARG A 11 -7.61 10.62 15.17
CA ARG A 11 -8.72 10.86 14.22
C ARG A 11 -8.20 11.56 12.96
N PRO A 12 -7.27 10.91 12.21
CA PRO A 12 -6.59 11.55 11.11
C PRO A 12 -7.53 11.98 9.97
N ILE A 13 -7.23 13.12 9.34
CA ILE A 13 -7.92 13.57 8.12
C ILE A 13 -7.25 13.10 6.82
N TYR A 14 -5.95 12.82 6.86
CA TYR A 14 -5.24 12.06 5.81
C TYR A 14 -5.06 10.62 6.26
N TRP A 15 -5.51 9.68 5.44
CA TRP A 15 -5.47 8.25 5.71
C TRP A 15 -4.36 7.60 4.91
N LEU A 16 -3.52 6.84 5.61
CA LEU A 16 -2.37 6.16 5.01
C LEU A 16 -2.80 4.77 4.58
N PHE A 17 -2.99 4.58 3.28
CA PHE A 17 -3.05 3.26 2.68
C PHE A 17 -1.64 2.69 2.59
N SER A 18 -1.45 1.45 3.00
CA SER A 18 -0.12 0.82 3.05
C SER A 18 -0.23 -0.64 2.67
N SER A 19 0.67 -1.09 1.80
CA SER A 19 0.77 -2.51 1.42
C SER A 19 1.28 -3.40 2.54
N GLY A 20 1.92 -2.83 3.56
CA GLY A 20 2.42 -3.58 4.70
C GLY A 20 3.86 -3.24 5.05
N LYS A 21 4.62 -4.28 5.43
CA LYS A 21 5.92 -4.14 6.09
C LYS A 21 7.02 -3.73 5.12
N GLN A 22 7.00 -4.23 3.89
CA GLN A 22 7.95 -3.88 2.83
C GLN A 22 7.69 -2.48 2.28
N LYS A 23 6.49 -1.92 2.55
CA LYS A 23 6.06 -0.61 2.04
C LYS A 23 6.22 -0.57 0.53
N ALA A 24 5.80 -1.65 -0.12
CA ALA A 24 5.81 -1.75 -1.57
C ALA A 24 4.95 -0.65 -2.19
N PHE A 25 3.85 -0.26 -1.53
CA PHE A 25 3.05 0.89 -1.86
C PHE A 25 2.56 1.60 -0.59
N GLU A 26 2.65 2.92 -0.58
CA GLU A 26 2.02 3.77 0.43
C GLU A 26 1.45 5.02 -0.24
N CYS A 27 0.23 5.42 0.13
CA CYS A 27 -0.33 6.71 -0.28
C CYS A 27 -1.21 7.33 0.79
N LEU A 28 -1.33 8.66 0.74
CA LEU A 28 -2.23 9.41 1.61
C LEU A 28 -3.48 9.79 0.83
N VAL A 29 -4.64 9.42 1.37
CA VAL A 29 -5.94 9.84 0.87
C VAL A 29 -6.56 10.84 1.83
N TYR A 30 -7.02 11.97 1.31
CA TYR A 30 -7.71 12.97 2.13
C TYR A 30 -9.17 12.58 2.34
N LEU A 31 -9.58 12.37 3.59
CA LEU A 31 -10.91 11.90 4.00
C LEU A 31 -12.04 12.67 3.31
N HIS A 32 -12.03 14.00 3.35
CA HIS A 32 -13.09 14.82 2.76
C HIS A 32 -13.15 14.81 1.22
N ARG A 33 -12.18 14.18 0.56
CA ARG A 33 -12.13 14.04 -0.90
C ARG A 33 -12.29 12.59 -1.34
N TYR A 34 -12.38 11.67 -0.39
CA TYR A 34 -12.70 10.28 -0.68
C TYR A 34 -14.10 10.18 -1.29
N ASN A 35 -14.21 9.33 -2.30
CA ASN A 35 -15.47 8.88 -2.91
C ASN A 35 -15.34 7.42 -3.33
N GLU A 36 -16.45 6.78 -3.72
CA GLU A 36 -16.51 5.36 -4.08
C GLU A 36 -15.54 4.94 -5.20
N GLY A 37 -15.12 5.87 -6.06
CA GLY A 37 -14.16 5.61 -7.14
C GLY A 37 -12.70 5.67 -6.70
N THR A 38 -12.41 6.06 -5.44
CA THR A 38 -11.04 6.33 -4.98
C THR A 38 -10.17 5.08 -5.01
N LEU A 39 -10.69 3.93 -4.55
CA LEU A 39 -9.92 2.68 -4.52
C LEU A 39 -9.71 2.11 -5.93
N SER A 40 -10.74 2.16 -6.78
CA SER A 40 -10.60 1.77 -8.19
C SER A 40 -9.50 2.60 -8.86
N ARG A 41 -9.52 3.92 -8.65
CA ARG A 41 -8.52 4.83 -9.20
C ARG A 41 -7.12 4.56 -8.63
N MET A 42 -7.01 4.35 -7.33
CA MET A 42 -5.75 3.96 -6.67
C MET A 42 -5.15 2.72 -7.33
N ARG A 43 -5.99 1.72 -7.59
CA ARG A 43 -5.58 0.48 -8.23
C ARG A 43 -5.10 0.70 -9.66
N THR A 44 -5.94 1.30 -10.50
CA THR A 44 -5.69 1.41 -11.95
C THR A 44 -4.61 2.42 -12.30
N GLU A 45 -4.55 3.55 -11.61
CA GLU A 45 -3.62 4.63 -11.94
C GLU A 45 -2.26 4.50 -11.22
N TYR A 46 -2.19 3.72 -10.12
CA TYR A 46 -0.97 3.67 -9.30
C TYR A 46 -0.46 2.25 -9.02
N VAL A 47 -1.28 1.36 -8.44
CA VAL A 47 -0.82 0.03 -8.02
C VAL A 47 -0.48 -0.86 -9.21
N THR A 48 -1.38 -0.99 -10.18
CA THR A 48 -1.15 -1.81 -11.37
C THR A 48 0.05 -1.31 -12.21
N PRO A 49 0.21 -0.01 -12.48
CA PRO A 49 1.43 0.49 -13.12
C PRO A 49 2.70 0.26 -12.30
N LEU A 50 2.63 0.30 -10.96
CA LEU A 50 3.79 0.04 -10.11
C LEU A 50 4.22 -1.42 -10.16
N LEU A 51 3.29 -2.37 -10.23
CA LEU A 51 3.60 -3.79 -10.47
C LEU A 51 4.39 -3.97 -11.77
N GLY A 52 3.92 -3.36 -12.87
CA GLY A 52 4.63 -3.43 -14.15
C GLY A 52 6.03 -2.82 -14.10
N LYS A 53 6.23 -1.74 -13.32
CA LYS A 53 7.57 -1.14 -13.10
C LYS A 53 8.48 -2.06 -12.30
N TYR A 54 7.95 -2.77 -11.31
CA TYR A 54 8.75 -3.74 -10.56
C TYR A 54 9.14 -4.94 -11.41
N ASP A 55 8.24 -5.46 -12.23
CA ASP A 55 8.54 -6.56 -13.14
C ASP A 55 9.64 -6.16 -14.14
N ALA A 56 9.53 -4.99 -14.77
CA ALA A 56 10.58 -4.46 -15.65
C ALA A 56 11.92 -4.23 -14.94
N TYR A 57 11.90 -3.79 -13.67
CA TYR A 57 13.13 -3.57 -12.92
C TYR A 57 13.79 -4.89 -12.48
N ALA A 58 13.00 -5.92 -12.17
CA ALA A 58 13.51 -7.25 -11.89
C ALA A 58 14.26 -7.81 -13.11
N GLU A 59 13.66 -7.74 -14.30
CA GLU A 59 14.32 -8.17 -15.55
C GLU A 59 15.63 -7.39 -15.81
N GLN A 60 15.66 -6.10 -15.48
CA GLN A 60 16.88 -5.29 -15.60
C GLN A 60 17.96 -5.78 -14.63
N LEU A 61 17.60 -6.04 -13.37
CA LEU A 61 18.54 -6.53 -12.36
C LEU A 61 19.08 -7.92 -12.71
N GLU A 62 18.24 -8.81 -13.25
CA GLU A 62 18.66 -10.12 -13.75
C GLU A 62 19.73 -10.00 -14.84
N LYS A 63 19.51 -9.14 -15.84
CA LYS A 63 20.50 -8.86 -16.89
C LYS A 63 21.79 -8.28 -16.30
N GLN A 64 21.68 -7.35 -15.35
CA GLN A 64 22.84 -6.77 -14.69
C GLN A 64 23.64 -7.78 -13.87
N ILE A 65 22.99 -8.83 -13.31
CA ILE A 65 23.67 -9.93 -12.64
C ILE A 65 24.46 -10.78 -13.64
N GLU A 66 23.88 -11.04 -14.81
CA GLU A 66 24.53 -11.83 -15.88
C GLU A 66 25.74 -11.11 -16.48
N THR A 67 25.65 -9.79 -16.66
CA THR A 67 26.70 -8.97 -17.29
C THR A 67 27.61 -8.24 -16.30
N ALA A 68 27.58 -8.59 -15.02
CA ALA A 68 28.37 -7.90 -13.99
C ALA A 68 29.87 -8.09 -14.20
N ASP A 69 30.65 -7.01 -14.02
CA ASP A 69 32.10 -7.04 -14.21
C ASP A 69 32.85 -7.72 -13.04
N SER A 70 32.16 -7.92 -11.91
CA SER A 70 32.73 -8.56 -10.73
C SER A 70 31.70 -9.30 -9.88
N THR A 71 32.17 -10.28 -9.11
CA THR A 71 31.36 -11.00 -8.12
C THR A 71 30.73 -10.06 -7.08
N SER A 72 31.44 -9.00 -6.68
CA SER A 72 30.93 -8.02 -5.72
C SER A 72 29.73 -7.26 -6.28
N GLU A 73 29.83 -6.84 -7.54
CA GLU A 73 28.75 -6.16 -8.24
C GLU A 73 27.54 -7.08 -8.48
N ALA A 74 27.78 -8.30 -8.96
CA ALA A 74 26.71 -9.30 -9.11
C ALA A 74 25.96 -9.54 -7.79
N ASN A 75 26.69 -9.62 -6.67
CA ASN A 75 26.08 -9.79 -5.34
C ASN A 75 25.29 -8.56 -4.88
N ARG A 76 25.67 -7.35 -5.30
CA ARG A 76 24.88 -6.14 -5.04
C ARG A 76 23.54 -6.20 -5.76
N PHE A 77 23.55 -6.53 -7.06
CA PHE A 77 22.32 -6.64 -7.85
C PHE A 77 21.42 -7.78 -7.36
N LYS A 78 21.97 -8.93 -6.96
CA LYS A 78 21.20 -10.01 -6.33
C LYS A 78 20.46 -9.56 -5.07
N LYS A 79 21.13 -8.83 -4.18
CA LYS A 79 20.49 -8.30 -2.96
C LYS A 79 19.36 -7.32 -3.28
N GLU A 80 19.52 -6.53 -4.33
CA GLU A 80 18.49 -5.61 -4.78
C GLU A 80 17.29 -6.34 -5.37
N LEU A 81 17.53 -7.37 -6.20
CA LEU A 81 16.50 -8.25 -6.74
C LEU A 81 15.73 -8.97 -5.61
N ASP A 82 16.42 -9.48 -4.60
CA ASP A 82 15.79 -10.11 -3.42
C ASP A 82 14.88 -9.14 -2.66
N ALA A 83 15.30 -7.88 -2.52
CA ALA A 83 14.51 -6.84 -1.86
C ALA A 83 13.29 -6.44 -2.70
N LEU A 84 13.46 -6.32 -4.03
CA LEU A 84 12.39 -6.02 -4.97
C LEU A 84 11.34 -7.14 -5.01
N THR A 85 11.78 -8.40 -5.01
CA THR A 85 10.90 -9.58 -5.01
C THR A 85 9.96 -9.58 -3.80
N LYS A 86 10.48 -9.24 -2.61
CA LYS A 86 9.65 -9.10 -1.40
C LYS A 86 8.59 -8.01 -1.54
N LYS A 87 8.95 -6.89 -2.18
CA LYS A 87 7.99 -5.81 -2.48
C LYS A 87 6.97 -6.23 -3.54
N GLN A 88 7.36 -6.98 -4.56
CA GLN A 88 6.44 -7.49 -5.59
C GLN A 88 5.39 -8.42 -4.98
N VAL A 89 5.81 -9.37 -4.13
CA VAL A 89 4.87 -10.27 -3.43
C VAL A 89 3.87 -9.46 -2.60
N GLU A 90 4.36 -8.54 -1.75
CA GLU A 90 3.48 -7.70 -0.93
C GLU A 90 2.56 -6.81 -1.78
N LEU A 91 3.05 -6.27 -2.91
CA LEU A 91 2.24 -5.42 -3.78
C LEU A 91 1.15 -6.19 -4.51
N ARG A 92 1.40 -7.44 -4.90
CA ARG A 92 0.39 -8.33 -5.52
C ARG A 92 -0.71 -8.67 -4.52
N GLU A 93 -0.34 -9.04 -3.29
CA GLU A 93 -1.30 -9.27 -2.20
C GLU A 93 -2.14 -8.01 -1.92
N PHE A 94 -1.50 -6.83 -1.94
CA PHE A 94 -2.20 -5.56 -1.77
C PHE A 94 -3.13 -5.24 -2.95
N ASP A 95 -2.74 -5.52 -4.20
CA ASP A 95 -3.60 -5.33 -5.38
C ASP A 95 -4.88 -6.17 -5.30
N ASP A 96 -4.76 -7.43 -4.87
CA ASP A 96 -5.91 -8.34 -4.72
C ASP A 96 -6.89 -7.84 -3.65
N LYS A 97 -6.38 -7.42 -2.48
CA LYS A 97 -7.21 -6.79 -1.44
C LYS A 97 -7.84 -5.50 -1.95
N LEU A 98 -7.05 -4.63 -2.57
CA LEU A 98 -7.53 -3.36 -3.08
C LEU A 98 -8.62 -3.55 -4.13
N LYS A 99 -8.51 -4.57 -4.98
CA LYS A 99 -9.55 -4.96 -5.94
C LYS A 99 -10.85 -5.34 -5.23
N HIS A 100 -10.79 -6.22 -4.23
CA HIS A 100 -11.96 -6.61 -3.45
C HIS A 100 -12.67 -5.40 -2.82
N TYR A 101 -11.91 -4.51 -2.16
CA TYR A 101 -12.48 -3.31 -1.56
C TYR A 101 -12.97 -2.27 -2.58
N ALA A 102 -12.36 -2.20 -3.76
CA ALA A 102 -12.85 -1.36 -4.84
C ALA A 102 -14.22 -1.84 -5.35
N ASP A 103 -14.42 -3.15 -5.46
CA ASP A 103 -15.70 -3.75 -5.88
C ASP A 103 -16.82 -3.50 -4.85
N MET A 104 -16.48 -3.38 -3.56
CA MET A 104 -17.44 -3.02 -2.50
C MET A 104 -17.97 -1.59 -2.60
N ARG A 105 -17.29 -0.70 -3.35
CA ARG A 105 -17.67 0.72 -3.52
C ARG A 105 -18.02 1.42 -2.21
N ILE A 106 -17.14 1.29 -1.21
CA ILE A 106 -17.36 1.87 0.12
C ILE A 106 -17.61 3.38 -0.01
N SER A 107 -18.74 3.84 0.53
CA SER A 107 -19.06 5.24 0.74
C SER A 107 -18.83 5.63 2.21
N LEU A 108 -18.54 6.90 2.45
CA LEU A 108 -18.28 7.43 3.79
C LEU A 108 -19.39 8.41 4.18
N ASP A 109 -19.97 8.16 5.36
CA ASP A 109 -20.79 9.15 6.05
C ASP A 109 -19.90 9.86 7.07
N LEU A 110 -19.68 11.16 6.92
CA LEU A 110 -18.79 11.89 7.81
C LEU A 110 -19.34 12.01 9.24
N ASP A 111 -20.66 11.86 9.42
CA ASP A 111 -21.30 11.92 10.74
C ASP A 111 -21.00 10.68 11.58
N ASP A 112 -20.70 9.53 10.96
CA ASP A 112 -20.16 8.33 11.63
C ASP A 112 -18.81 8.59 12.32
N GLY A 113 -18.11 9.64 11.88
CA GLY A 113 -16.80 10.03 12.38
C GLY A 113 -15.66 9.13 11.91
N VAL A 114 -14.42 9.54 12.23
CA VAL A 114 -13.22 8.90 11.67
C VAL A 114 -13.10 7.42 12.03
N LYS A 115 -13.37 7.03 13.28
CA LYS A 115 -13.11 5.64 13.72
C LYS A 115 -13.95 4.61 12.99
N VAL A 116 -15.25 4.87 12.86
CA VAL A 116 -16.20 3.98 12.18
C VAL A 116 -15.82 3.89 10.71
N ASN A 117 -15.61 5.02 10.06
CA ASN A 117 -15.24 5.04 8.64
C ASN A 117 -13.87 4.42 8.36
N TYR A 118 -12.88 4.59 9.24
CA TYR A 118 -11.56 3.98 9.09
C TYR A 118 -11.63 2.46 9.14
N GLY A 119 -12.52 1.90 9.98
CA GLY A 119 -12.72 0.46 10.11
C GLY A 119 -13.29 -0.20 8.84
N LYS A 120 -13.93 0.57 7.95
CA LYS A 120 -14.54 0.05 6.71
C LYS A 120 -13.50 -0.51 5.72
N PHE A 121 -12.21 -0.20 5.87
CA PHE A 121 -11.14 -0.58 4.93
C PHE A 121 -10.27 -1.75 5.40
N GLY A 122 -10.67 -2.44 6.48
CA GLY A 122 -9.92 -3.57 7.04
C GLY A 122 -8.44 -3.26 7.24
N ASP A 123 -7.57 -4.07 6.66
CA ASP A 123 -6.11 -3.95 6.76
C ASP A 123 -5.44 -3.16 5.64
N LEU A 124 -6.21 -2.52 4.73
CA LEU A 124 -5.64 -1.62 3.70
C LEU A 124 -5.01 -0.35 4.29
N LEU A 125 -5.45 0.04 5.49
CA LEU A 125 -5.00 1.24 6.18
C LEU A 125 -3.97 0.91 7.27
N ALA A 126 -3.01 1.81 7.47
CA ALA A 126 -2.04 1.69 8.54
C ALA A 126 -2.66 1.95 9.93
N ASP A 127 -2.08 1.39 10.99
CA ASP A 127 -2.43 1.75 12.38
C ASP A 127 -3.94 1.56 12.76
N VAL A 128 -4.67 0.67 12.08
CA VAL A 128 -6.12 0.44 12.28
C VAL A 128 -6.46 0.24 13.75
N LYS A 129 -5.81 -0.71 14.43
CA LYS A 129 -6.01 -0.96 15.87
C LYS A 129 -5.80 0.27 16.74
N ALA A 130 -4.84 1.12 16.39
CA ALA A 130 -4.57 2.33 17.16
C ALA A 130 -5.69 3.39 17.00
N ILE A 131 -6.38 3.39 15.86
CA ILE A 131 -7.44 4.36 15.50
C ILE A 131 -8.82 3.85 15.92
N THR A 132 -9.18 2.62 15.53
CA THR A 132 -10.49 2.02 15.77
C THR A 132 -10.62 1.42 17.18
N GLY A 133 -9.50 0.96 17.76
CA GLY A 133 -9.48 0.20 19.01
C GLY A 133 -9.58 -1.31 18.82
N SER A 134 -9.83 -1.78 17.59
CA SER A 134 -10.00 -3.20 17.24
C SER A 134 -9.01 -3.62 16.16
N ALA A 135 -8.63 -4.89 16.13
CA ALA A 135 -7.84 -5.41 15.01
C ALA A 135 -8.62 -5.21 13.68
N PRO A 136 -7.93 -4.97 12.56
CA PRO A 136 -8.59 -4.92 11.26
C PRO A 136 -9.26 -6.26 10.95
N GLU A 137 -10.43 -6.22 10.30
CA GLU A 137 -10.99 -7.40 9.66
C GLU A 137 -10.09 -7.77 8.48
N VAL A 138 -9.62 -9.02 8.47
CA VAL A 138 -8.79 -9.57 7.40
C VAL A 138 -9.70 -10.51 6.62
N ASN A 139 -10.12 -10.08 5.43
CA ASN A 139 -10.86 -10.91 4.47
C ASN A 139 -9.89 -11.54 3.48
#